data_AF-A0A1I0B017-F1
#
_entry.id   AF-A0A1I0B017-F1
#
_cell.length_a   1.000
_cell.length_b   1.000
_cell.length_c   1.000
_cell.angle_alpha   90.00
_cell.angle_beta   90.00
_cell.angle_gamma   90.00
#
_symmetry.space_group_name_H-M   'P 1'
#
loop_
_entity.id
_entity.type
_entity.pdbx_description
1 polymer ?
#
loop_
_entity_poly.entity_id
_entity_poly.type
_entity_poly.pdbx_seq_one_letter_code
_entity_poly.pdbx_strand_id
1 'polypeptide(L)'
;MYKEAQSKHVGRDIGAGLKTLVGGEIKGYSDMMIEARKVACNRMEEEAEKLGANAIVGMRLQTSQVMSAASEVIAYGTAVIID
;
A
#
# COMPACT_ATOMS: atom_id res chain seq x y z
N MET A 1 -15.26 17.38 8.18
CA MET A 1 -14.60 17.13 9.49
C MET A 1 -14.85 15.66 9.82
N TYR A 2 -13.94 14.70 9.81
CA TYR A 2 -12.48 14.64 9.95
C TYR A 2 -11.91 13.65 8.92
N LYS A 3 -10.77 13.96 8.29
CA LYS A 3 -9.76 12.98 7.83
C LYS A 3 -8.48 13.69 7.35
N GLU A 4 -7.91 14.54 8.20
CA GLU A 4 -6.58 15.13 7.98
C GLU A 4 -5.69 14.91 9.22
N ALA A 5 -5.43 13.67 9.62
CA ALA A 5 -4.55 13.43 10.76
C ALA A 5 -3.94 12.01 10.83
N GLN A 6 -3.49 11.44 9.71
CA GLN A 6 -2.52 10.32 9.78
C GLN A 6 -1.39 10.39 8.74
N SER A 7 -1.46 11.29 7.75
CA SER A 7 -0.38 11.44 6.76
C SER A 7 0.87 12.16 7.28
N LYS A 8 0.78 12.90 8.39
CA LYS A 8 1.87 13.78 8.86
C LYS A 8 3.03 13.06 9.56
N HIS A 9 2.81 11.86 10.12
CA HIS A 9 3.85 11.08 10.78
C HIS A 9 4.36 9.95 9.88
N VAL A 10 3.45 9.15 9.30
CA VAL A 10 3.82 8.02 8.43
C VAL A 10 4.65 8.46 7.20
N GLY A 11 4.28 9.56 6.54
CA GLY A 11 5.00 10.04 5.35
C GLY A 11 6.36 10.69 5.67
N ARG A 12 6.50 11.31 6.84
CA ARG A 12 7.72 12.00 7.28
C ARG A 12 8.77 11.00 7.80
N ASP A 13 8.33 9.96 8.49
CA ASP A 13 9.21 8.91 9.02
C ASP A 13 9.77 8.02 7.89
N ILE A 14 8.97 7.76 6.84
CA ILE A 14 9.41 7.04 5.64
C ILE A 14 10.44 7.85 4.84
N GLY A 15 10.23 9.16 4.68
CA GLY A 15 11.15 10.03 3.95
C GLY A 15 12.50 10.27 4.65
N ALA A 16 12.54 10.15 5.98
CA ALA A 16 13.78 10.31 6.76
C ALA A 16 14.71 9.08 6.68
N GLY A 17 14.16 7.88 6.47
CA GLY A 17 14.93 6.63 6.35
C GLY A 17 15.72 6.47 5.04
N LEU A 18 15.43 7.29 4.02
CA LEU A 18 16.06 7.24 2.70
C LEU A 18 17.40 7.99 2.60
N LYS A 19 17.82 8.72 3.66
CA LYS A 19 19.05 9.54 3.62
C LYS A 19 20.32 8.78 4.02
N THR A 20 20.26 7.49 4.35
CA THR A 20 21.42 6.73 4.85
C THR A 20 21.85 5.67 3.85
N LEU A 21 22.39 6.14 2.72
CA LEU A 21 23.07 5.35 1.71
C LEU A 21 24.37 4.77 2.29
N VAL A 22 24.43 3.43 2.36
CA VAL A 22 25.54 2.51 2.00
C VAL A 22 25.24 1.15 2.66
N GLY A 23 24.68 0.22 1.88
CA GLY A 23 24.59 -1.21 2.20
C GLY A 23 23.37 -1.71 3.00
N GLY A 24 22.66 -0.84 3.74
CA GLY A 24 21.48 -1.21 4.54
C GLY A 24 20.10 -0.92 3.91
N GLU A 25 20.06 -0.11 2.84
CA GLU A 25 18.82 0.42 2.24
C GLU A 25 17.89 -0.64 1.65
N ILE A 26 18.43 -1.74 1.10
CA ILE A 26 17.62 -2.72 0.36
C ILE A 26 16.65 -3.44 1.30
N LYS A 27 17.07 -3.73 2.55
CA LYS A 27 16.24 -4.48 3.49
C LYS A 27 15.10 -3.62 4.02
N GLY A 28 15.39 -2.39 4.46
CA GLY A 28 14.36 -1.44 4.92
C GLY A 28 13.38 -1.04 3.81
N TYR A 29 13.86 -0.86 2.58
CA TYR A 29 12.99 -0.61 1.43
C TYR A 29 12.11 -1.82 1.09
N SER A 30 12.66 -3.04 1.14
CA SER A 30 11.90 -4.26 0.90
C SER A 30 10.79 -4.46 1.94
N ASP A 31 11.11 -4.26 3.21
CA ASP A 31 10.16 -4.35 4.32
C ASP A 31 9.06 -3.29 4.20
N MET A 32 9.43 -2.05 3.85
CA MET A 32 8.48 -0.97 3.56
C MET A 32 7.52 -1.33 2.42
N MET A 33 8.05 -1.90 1.32
CA MET A 33 7.22 -2.31 0.18
C MET A 33 6.33 -3.50 0.51
N ILE A 34 6.75 -4.39 1.43
CA ILE A 34 5.90 -5.47 1.95
C ILE A 34 4.73 -4.88 2.73
N GLU A 35 4.98 -3.94 3.64
CA GLU A 35 3.92 -3.30 4.43
C GLU A 35 2.98 -2.47 3.54
N ALA A 36 3.51 -1.74 2.56
CA ALA A 36 2.69 -0.99 1.61
C ALA A 36 1.75 -1.90 0.79
N ARG A 37 2.23 -3.08 0.36
CA ARG A 37 1.38 -4.09 -0.30
C ARG A 37 0.28 -4.61 0.61
N LYS A 38 0.59 -4.93 1.88
CA LYS A 38 -0.42 -5.38 2.85
C LYS A 38 -1.52 -4.33 3.05
N VAL A 39 -1.13 -3.07 3.26
CA VAL A 39 -2.09 -1.97 3.44
C VAL A 39 -2.98 -1.80 2.20
N ALA A 40 -2.41 -1.90 0.99
CA ALA A 40 -3.19 -1.82 -0.25
C ALA A 40 -4.17 -2.98 -0.40
N CYS A 41 -3.73 -4.22 -0.14
CA CYS A 41 -4.60 -5.40 -0.19
C CYS A 41 -5.72 -5.34 0.84
N ASN A 42 -5.42 -5.01 2.10
CA ASN A 42 -6.43 -4.92 3.16
C ASN A 42 -7.52 -3.90 2.81
N ARG A 43 -7.15 -2.75 2.24
CA ARG A 43 -8.15 -1.77 1.78
C ARG A 43 -9.02 -2.30 0.66
N MET A 44 -8.44 -3.03 -0.30
CA MET A 44 -9.20 -3.65 -1.39
C MET A 44 -10.16 -4.73 -0.85
N GLU A 45 -9.71 -5.53 0.12
CA GLU A 45 -10.52 -6.54 0.81
C GLU A 45 -11.67 -5.89 1.58
N GLU A 46 -11.41 -4.85 2.39
CA GLU A 46 -12.44 -4.10 3.11
C GLU A 46 -13.51 -3.50 2.17
N GLU A 47 -13.12 -3.02 0.99
CA GLU A 47 -14.09 -2.54 -0.01
C GLU A 47 -14.87 -3.69 -0.64
N ALA A 48 -14.26 -4.84 -0.90
CA ALA A 48 -14.95 -6.02 -1.42
C ALA A 48 -15.96 -6.58 -0.39
N GLU A 49 -15.59 -6.61 0.90
CA GLU A 49 -16.48 -7.03 1.99
C GLU A 49 -17.70 -6.11 2.12
N LYS A 50 -17.52 -4.79 1.97
CA LYS A 50 -18.65 -3.82 1.96
C LYS A 50 -19.62 -4.07 0.81
N LEU A 51 -19.15 -4.66 -0.29
CA LEU A 51 -19.98 -5.06 -1.44
C LEU A 51 -20.63 -6.44 -1.24
N GLY A 52 -20.37 -7.12 -0.12
CA GLY A 52 -20.86 -8.47 0.15
C GLY A 52 -20.17 -9.57 -0.65
N ALA A 53 -19.02 -9.26 -1.27
CA ALA A 53 -18.24 -10.25 -2.01
C ALA A 53 -17.53 -11.23 -1.05
N ASN A 54 -17.37 -12.48 -1.48
CA ASN A 54 -16.61 -13.50 -0.75
C ASN A 54 -15.30 -13.89 -1.46
N ALA A 55 -15.04 -13.30 -2.62
CA ALA A 55 -13.78 -13.48 -3.35
C ALA A 55 -13.44 -12.23 -4.19
N ILE A 56 -12.14 -12.07 -4.48
CA ILE A 56 -11.62 -11.09 -5.45
C ILE A 56 -10.88 -11.87 -6.54
N VAL A 57 -11.32 -11.73 -7.78
CA VAL A 57 -10.70 -12.38 -8.95
C VAL A 57 -9.94 -11.38 -9.81
N GLY A 58 -8.98 -11.87 -10.60
CA GLY A 58 -8.18 -11.01 -11.48
C GLY A 58 -7.35 -9.96 -10.74
N MET A 59 -6.98 -10.24 -9.48
CA MET A 59 -6.20 -9.33 -8.64
C MET A 59 -4.86 -8.95 -9.30
N ARG A 60 -4.52 -7.67 -9.24
CA ARG A 60 -3.22 -7.14 -9.65
C ARG A 60 -2.69 -6.15 -8.62
N LEU A 61 -1.37 -6.16 -8.50
CA LEU A 61 -0.60 -5.14 -7.78
C LEU A 61 0.18 -4.33 -8.79
N GLN A 62 0.08 -3.01 -8.69
CA GLN A 62 0.87 -2.07 -9.46
C GLN A 62 1.61 -1.14 -8.52
N THR A 63 2.81 -0.73 -8.94
CA THR A 63 3.57 0.31 -8.26
C THR A 63 3.77 1.47 -9.21
N SER A 64 3.51 2.69 -8.76
CA SER A 64 3.79 3.90 -9.53
C SER A 64 4.72 4.81 -8.75
N GLN A 65 5.70 5.41 -9.42
CA GLN A 65 6.50 6.47 -8.83
C GLN A 65 5.71 7.78 -8.93
N VAL A 66 5.30 8.32 -7.78
CA VAL A 66 4.54 9.57 -7.70
C VAL A 66 5.51 10.75 -7.55
N MET A 67 6.66 10.55 -6.88
CA MET A 67 7.75 11.51 -6.75
C MET A 67 9.09 10.77 -6.65
N SER A 68 10.22 11.47 -6.76
CA SER A 68 11.59 10.91 -6.69
C SER A 68 11.91 10.10 -5.43
N ALA A 69 11.04 10.15 -4.41
CA ALA A 69 11.17 9.39 -3.15
C ALA A 69 9.85 8.76 -2.68
N ALA A 70 8.79 8.77 -3.49
CA ALA A 70 7.48 8.26 -3.12
C ALA A 70 6.96 7.29 -4.18
N SER A 71 6.86 6.02 -3.81
CA SER A 71 6.19 4.99 -4.62
C SER A 71 4.82 4.71 -4.02
N GLU A 72 3.79 4.74 -4.86
CA GLU A 72 2.44 4.31 -4.52
C GLU A 72 2.27 2.82 -4.87
N VAL A 73 1.57 2.08 -4.00
CA VAL A 73 1.17 0.71 -4.24
C VAL A 73 -0.35 0.67 -4.43
N ILE A 74 -0.78 0.15 -5.57
CA ILE A 74 -2.18 0.04 -5.97
C ILE A 74 -2.53 -1.44 -6.04
N ALA A 75 -3.59 -1.84 -5.31
CA ALA A 75 -4.20 -3.17 -5.40
C ALA A 75 -5.59 -3.03 -6.03
N TYR A 76 -5.90 -3.85 -7.02
CA TYR A 76 -7.22 -3.87 -7.65
C TYR A 76 -7.57 -5.26 -8.19
N GLY A 77 -8.86 -5.52 -8.32
CA GLY A 77 -9.42 -6.76 -8.83
C GLY A 77 -10.94 -6.64 -8.96
N THR A 78 -11.61 -7.75 -9.24
CA THR A 78 -13.07 -7.81 -9.36
C THR A 78 -13.64 -8.55 -8.16
N ALA A 79 -14.44 -7.85 -7.35
CA ALA A 79 -15.19 -8.43 -6.25
C ALA A 79 -16.33 -9.31 -6.80
N VAL A 80 -16.41 -10.56 -6.36
CA VAL A 80 -17.41 -11.54 -6.82
C VAL A 80 -17.99 -12.33 -5.64
N ILE A 81 -19.17 -12.90 -5.86
CA ILE A 81 -19.77 -13.92 -4.99
C ILE A 81 -19.67 -15.25 -5.73
N ILE A 82 -19.08 -16.25 -5.09
CA ILE A 82 -19.01 -17.63 -5.57
C ILE A 82 -19.78 -18.56 -4.63
N ASP A 83 -20.46 -19.56 -5.19
CA ASP A 83 -21.19 -20.62 -4.47
C ASP A 83 -20.38 -21.92 -4.39
#